data_AF-A0ABD2Y783-F1
#
_entry.id   AF-A0ABD2Y783-F1
#
_cell.length_a   1.000
_cell.length_b   1.000
_cell.length_c   1.000
_cell.angle_alpha   90.00
_cell.angle_beta   90.00
_cell.angle_gamma   90.00
#
_symmetry.space_group_name_H-M   'P 1'
#
loop_
_entity.id
_entity.type
_entity.pdbx_description
1 polymer ?
#
loop_
_entity_poly.entity_id
_entity_poly.type
_entity_poly.pdbx_seq_one_letter_code
_entity_poly.pdbx_strand_id
1 'polypeptide(L)'
;MEYKADSIDSVEPQIALVLKELESLRSLLVGIEEKYNKDDPELIDLLGRVTDVGYQADYLIDCILNMNGVDWFQMLWLSDIIDEIKAVKAQVIRIVETKEDSKGVQYASQTPGSIMSQTSTPKDEEIVVALED
;
A
#
# COMPACT_ATOMS: atom_id res chain seq x y z
N MET A 1 16.80 -13.04 -45.04
CA MET A 1 16.86 -12.29 -43.77
C MET A 1 16.00 -13.04 -42.78
N GLU A 2 16.62 -13.87 -41.95
CA GLU A 2 16.02 -14.40 -40.73
C GLU A 2 16.42 -13.42 -39.62
N TYR A 3 15.45 -12.72 -39.04
CA TYR A 3 15.66 -11.73 -37.96
C TYR A 3 14.60 -11.90 -36.88
N LYS A 4 14.20 -13.15 -36.60
CA LYS A 4 12.93 -13.46 -35.91
C LYS A 4 13.07 -14.21 -34.59
N ALA A 5 14.16 -14.96 -34.38
CA ALA A 5 14.36 -15.74 -33.15
C ALA A 5 15.07 -14.92 -32.06
N ASP A 6 16.21 -14.29 -32.40
CA ASP A 6 17.05 -13.59 -31.41
C ASP A 6 16.35 -12.42 -30.68
N SER A 7 15.35 -11.80 -31.29
CA SER A 7 14.65 -10.64 -30.69
C SER A 7 13.64 -11.04 -29.60
N ILE A 8 13.02 -12.23 -29.71
CA ILE A 8 12.00 -12.69 -28.75
C ILE A 8 12.70 -13.35 -27.56
N ASP A 9 13.74 -14.14 -27.81
CA ASP A 9 14.57 -14.73 -26.75
C ASP A 9 15.18 -13.65 -25.84
N SER A 10 15.40 -12.44 -26.37
CA SER A 10 15.91 -11.30 -25.60
C SER A 10 14.88 -10.62 -24.68
N VAL A 11 13.57 -10.74 -24.92
CA VAL A 11 12.52 -10.13 -24.07
C VAL A 11 11.81 -11.10 -23.16
N GLU A 12 11.85 -12.41 -23.46
CA GLU A 12 11.23 -13.43 -22.62
C GLU A 12 11.63 -13.31 -21.13
N PRO A 13 12.91 -13.08 -20.77
CA PRO A 13 13.29 -12.89 -19.36
C PRO A 13 12.65 -11.65 -18.71
N GLN A 14 12.43 -10.57 -19.48
CA GLN A 14 11.83 -9.35 -18.96
C GLN A 14 10.33 -9.51 -18.77
N ILE A 15 9.64 -10.18 -19.71
CA ILE A 15 8.22 -10.51 -19.57
C ILE A 15 8.01 -11.42 -18.35
N ALA A 16 8.84 -12.44 -18.18
CA ALA A 16 8.81 -13.30 -17.00
C ALA A 16 9.01 -12.50 -15.70
N LEU A 17 9.88 -11.49 -15.71
CA LEU A 17 10.09 -10.60 -14.57
C LEU A 17 8.87 -9.72 -14.28
N VAL A 18 8.22 -9.15 -15.30
CA VAL A 18 6.96 -8.39 -15.16
C VAL A 18 5.90 -9.26 -14.49
N LEU A 19 5.69 -10.47 -15.00
CA LEU A 19 4.70 -11.42 -14.46
C LEU A 19 4.99 -11.74 -12.99
N LYS A 20 6.26 -12.03 -12.66
CA LYS A 20 6.69 -12.30 -11.29
C LYS A 20 6.43 -11.12 -10.34
N GLU A 21 6.72 -9.90 -10.77
CA GLU A 21 6.49 -8.71 -9.94
C GLU A 21 5.00 -8.41 -9.78
N LEU A 22 4.18 -8.62 -10.81
CA LEU A 22 2.71 -8.52 -10.73
C LEU A 22 2.11 -9.57 -9.78
N GLU A 23 2.58 -10.82 -9.82
CA GLU A 23 2.17 -11.87 -8.88
C GLU A 23 2.54 -11.53 -7.43
N SER A 24 3.75 -11.00 -7.22
CA SER A 24 4.20 -10.51 -5.93
C SER A 24 3.33 -9.36 -5.42
N LEU A 25 3.01 -8.39 -6.28
CA LEU A 25 2.15 -7.25 -5.95
C LEU A 25 0.72 -7.70 -5.62
N ARG A 26 0.14 -8.59 -6.43
CA ARG A 26 -1.17 -9.18 -6.17
C ARG A 26 -1.23 -9.85 -4.80
N SER A 27 -0.21 -10.63 -4.45
CA SER A 27 -0.15 -11.32 -3.15
C SER A 27 -0.14 -10.34 -1.97
N LEU A 28 0.57 -9.21 -2.11
CA LEU A 28 0.56 -8.15 -1.11
C LEU A 28 -0.81 -7.48 -0.99
N LEU A 29 -1.46 -7.19 -2.12
CA LEU A 29 -2.79 -6.55 -2.12
C LEU A 29 -3.87 -7.41 -1.48
N VAL A 30 -3.84 -8.73 -1.69
CA VAL A 30 -4.77 -9.67 -1.01
C VAL A 30 -4.63 -9.56 0.52
N GLY A 31 -3.39 -9.52 1.03
CA GLY A 31 -3.15 -9.35 2.47
C GLY A 31 -3.59 -7.99 3.02
N ILE A 32 -3.73 -6.97 2.17
CA ILE A 32 -4.18 -5.63 2.56
C ILE A 32 -5.70 -5.55 2.57
N GLU A 33 -6.35 -6.11 1.56
CA GLU A 33 -7.82 -6.15 1.48
C GLU A 33 -8.44 -6.77 2.74
N GLU A 34 -7.79 -7.79 3.30
CA GLU A 34 -8.24 -8.46 4.53
C GLU A 34 -8.03 -7.63 5.80
N LYS A 35 -7.06 -6.70 5.80
CA LYS A 35 -6.58 -6.00 7.01
C LYS A 35 -7.02 -4.54 7.12
N TYR A 36 -7.36 -3.88 6.01
CA TYR A 36 -7.52 -2.43 5.94
C TYR A 36 -8.89 -2.00 5.40
N ASN A 37 -9.32 -0.79 5.78
CA ASN A 37 -10.59 -0.23 5.31
C ASN A 37 -10.50 0.11 3.82
N LYS A 38 -11.48 -0.34 3.03
CA LYS A 38 -11.57 -0.10 1.59
C LYS A 38 -11.84 1.36 1.22
N ASP A 39 -12.40 2.13 2.17
CA ASP A 39 -12.70 3.56 1.97
C ASP A 39 -11.53 4.49 2.33
N ASP A 40 -10.35 3.93 2.64
CA ASP A 40 -9.16 4.71 2.95
C ASP A 40 -8.63 5.43 1.70
N PRO A 41 -8.59 6.77 1.66
CA PRO A 41 -8.19 7.52 0.47
C PRO A 41 -6.79 7.17 -0.05
N GLU A 42 -5.85 6.86 0.84
CA GLU A 42 -4.48 6.50 0.46
C GLU A 42 -4.44 5.11 -0.19
N LEU A 43 -5.30 4.19 0.28
CA LEU A 43 -5.44 2.87 -0.32
C LEU A 43 -6.17 2.93 -1.68
N ILE A 44 -7.15 3.83 -1.82
CA ILE A 44 -7.87 4.05 -3.09
C ILE A 44 -6.92 4.60 -4.16
N ASP A 45 -6.13 5.63 -3.84
CA ASP A 45 -5.13 6.18 -4.77
C ASP A 45 -4.13 5.10 -5.21
N LEU A 46 -3.63 4.32 -4.24
CA LEU A 46 -2.71 3.23 -4.50
C LEU A 46 -3.33 2.15 -5.40
N LEU A 47 -4.59 1.76 -5.16
CA LEU A 47 -5.30 0.79 -5.98
C LEU A 47 -5.49 1.31 -7.42
N GLY A 48 -5.78 2.61 -7.57
CA GLY A 48 -5.83 3.26 -8.88
C GLY A 48 -4.52 3.13 -9.64
N ARG A 49 -3.39 3.37 -8.97
CA ARG A 49 -2.06 3.23 -9.58
C ARG A 49 -1.68 1.78 -9.89
N VAL A 50 -2.00 0.83 -9.01
CA VAL A 50 -1.79 -0.60 -9.32
C VAL A 50 -2.60 -0.99 -10.56
N THR A 51 -3.85 -0.53 -10.64
CA THR A 51 -4.74 -0.81 -11.76
C THR A 51 -4.17 -0.26 -13.07
N ASP A 52 -3.70 0.99 -13.06
CA ASP A 52 -3.10 1.62 -14.23
C ASP A 52 -1.86 0.86 -14.73
N VAL A 53 -0.91 0.56 -13.81
CA VAL A 53 0.29 -0.23 -14.14
C VAL A 53 -0.06 -1.61 -14.65
N GLY A 54 -1.08 -2.26 -14.08
CA GLY A 54 -1.58 -3.55 -14.55
C GLY A 54 -2.09 -3.49 -16.00
N TYR A 55 -2.87 -2.46 -16.35
CA TYR A 55 -3.34 -2.25 -17.71
C TYR A 55 -2.22 -1.94 -18.69
N GLN A 56 -1.24 -1.12 -18.29
CA GLN A 56 -0.08 -0.82 -19.12
C GLN A 56 0.74 -2.09 -19.40
N ALA A 57 0.96 -2.93 -18.38
CA ALA A 57 1.69 -4.18 -18.52
C ALA A 57 0.98 -5.16 -19.47
N ASP A 58 -0.34 -5.31 -19.32
CA ASP A 58 -1.18 -6.14 -20.19
C ASP A 58 -1.11 -5.66 -21.64
N TYR A 59 -1.31 -4.37 -21.86
CA TYR A 59 -1.23 -3.75 -23.19
C TYR A 59 0.15 -3.94 -23.85
N LEU A 60 1.24 -3.73 -23.10
CA LEU A 60 2.60 -3.88 -23.64
C LEU A 60 2.91 -5.34 -23.99
N ILE A 61 2.54 -6.28 -23.12
CA ILE A 61 2.72 -7.72 -23.40
C ILE A 61 1.93 -8.10 -24.66
N ASP A 62 0.67 -7.67 -24.78
CA ASP A 62 -0.14 -7.91 -25.96
C ASP A 62 0.48 -7.29 -27.22
N CYS A 63 1.06 -6.09 -27.13
CA CYS A 63 1.77 -5.48 -28.24
C CYS A 63 2.97 -6.32 -28.69
N ILE A 64 3.77 -6.81 -27.74
CA ILE A 64 4.95 -7.62 -28.02
C ILE A 64 4.57 -8.96 -28.65
N LEU A 65 3.51 -9.61 -28.16
CA LEU A 65 3.06 -10.91 -28.65
C LEU A 65 2.39 -10.84 -30.03
N ASN A 66 1.70 -9.74 -30.33
CA ASN A 66 0.93 -9.60 -31.58
C ASN A 66 1.68 -8.87 -32.71
N MET A 67 2.83 -8.23 -32.43
CA MET A 67 3.66 -7.57 -33.44
C MET A 67 4.74 -8.50 -34.02
N ASN A 68 5.17 -8.20 -35.25
CA ASN A 68 6.14 -9.00 -36.00
C ASN A 68 7.60 -8.72 -35.57
N GLY A 69 7.87 -8.65 -34.27
CA GLY A 69 9.18 -8.35 -33.69
C GLY A 69 9.06 -7.37 -32.52
N VAL A 70 10.16 -7.24 -31.76
CA VAL A 70 10.25 -6.29 -30.65
C VAL A 70 11.11 -5.11 -31.03
N ASP A 71 10.51 -3.93 -31.05
CA ASP A 71 11.19 -2.67 -31.24
C ASP A 71 11.86 -2.18 -29.96
N TRP A 72 12.93 -1.39 -30.12
CA TRP A 72 13.72 -0.83 -29.01
C TRP A 72 12.87 -0.05 -27.99
N PHE A 73 11.80 0.64 -28.45
CA PHE A 73 10.92 1.39 -27.55
C PHE A 73 10.08 0.47 -26.66
N GLN A 74 9.74 -0.74 -27.12
CA GLN A 74 8.99 -1.72 -26.33
C GLN A 74 9.87 -2.32 -25.24
N MET A 75 11.17 -2.52 -25.52
CA MET A 75 12.15 -2.95 -24.51
C MET A 75 12.37 -1.90 -23.43
N LEU A 76 12.44 -0.62 -23.81
CA LEU A 76 12.50 0.49 -22.85
C LEU A 76 11.24 0.56 -22.00
N TRP A 77 10.07 0.48 -22.64
CA TRP A 77 8.81 0.53 -21.91
C TRP A 77 8.62 -0.66 -20.96
N LEU A 78 9.12 -1.86 -21.33
CA LEU A 78 9.13 -3.02 -20.44
C LEU A 78 9.94 -2.73 -19.16
N SER A 79 11.11 -2.11 -19.33
CA SER A 79 11.97 -1.74 -18.19
C SER A 79 11.27 -0.71 -17.30
N ASP A 80 10.63 0.29 -17.91
CA ASP A 80 9.88 1.33 -17.19
C ASP A 80 8.72 0.73 -16.37
N ILE A 81 7.95 -0.20 -16.97
CA ILE A 81 6.85 -0.90 -16.28
C ILE A 81 7.38 -1.73 -15.11
N ILE A 82 8.49 -2.44 -15.27
CA ILE A 82 9.11 -3.22 -14.18
C ILE A 82 9.43 -2.32 -12.99
N ASP A 83 10.04 -1.16 -13.26
CA ASP A 83 10.42 -0.23 -12.21
C ASP A 83 9.20 0.46 -11.58
N GLU A 84 8.15 0.72 -12.35
CA GLU A 84 6.89 1.23 -11.83
C GLU A 84 6.18 0.21 -10.93
N ILE A 85 6.13 -1.07 -11.31
CA ILE A 85 5.59 -2.13 -10.45
C ILE A 85 6.37 -2.20 -9.13
N LYS A 86 7.71 -2.15 -9.17
CA LYS A 86 8.54 -2.13 -7.95
C LYS A 86 8.25 -0.90 -7.09
N ALA A 87 8.10 0.28 -7.71
CA ALA A 87 7.82 1.52 -7.00
C ALA A 87 6.46 1.47 -6.31
N VAL A 88 5.43 0.98 -7.01
CA VAL A 88 4.10 0.74 -6.43
C VAL A 88 4.20 -0.26 -5.28
N LYS A 89 4.91 -1.37 -5.46
CA LYS A 89 5.13 -2.37 -4.41
C LYS A 89 5.79 -1.79 -3.16
N ALA A 90 6.81 -0.96 -3.32
CA ALA A 90 7.48 -0.29 -2.21
C ALA A 90 6.54 0.67 -1.46
N GLN A 91 5.64 1.34 -2.17
CA GLN A 91 4.63 2.21 -1.56
C GLN A 91 3.58 1.41 -0.79
N VAL A 92 3.14 0.28 -1.34
CA VAL A 92 2.26 -0.68 -0.66
C VAL A 92 2.86 -1.10 0.69
N ILE A 93 4.13 -1.52 0.69
CA ILE A 93 4.83 -1.96 1.91
C ILE A 93 4.91 -0.81 2.93
N ARG A 94 5.31 0.39 2.50
CA ARG A 94 5.41 1.55 3.39
C ARG A 94 4.10 1.92 4.07
N ILE A 95 2.98 1.86 3.34
CA ILE A 95 1.65 2.17 3.88
C ILE A 95 1.28 1.13 4.93
N VAL A 96 1.53 -0.15 4.67
CA VAL A 96 1.29 -1.23 5.63
C VAL A 96 2.12 -1.05 6.89
N GLU A 97 3.43 -0.82 6.78
CA GLU A 97 4.33 -0.61 7.91
C GLU A 97 3.90 0.59 8.76
N THR A 98 3.62 1.74 8.13
CA THR A 98 3.18 2.96 8.82
C THR A 98 1.89 2.74 9.60
N LYS A 99 0.96 1.96 9.04
CA LYS A 99 -0.33 1.65 9.70
C LYS A 99 -0.20 0.60 10.79
N GLU A 100 0.77 -0.32 10.71
CA GLU A 100 1.07 -1.26 11.79
C GLU A 100 1.75 -0.56 12.98
N ASP A 101 2.68 0.36 12.72
CA ASP A 101 3.36 1.16 13.76
C ASP A 101 2.38 2.06 14.53
N SER A 102 1.44 2.70 13.84
CA SER A 102 0.42 3.54 14.48
C SER A 102 -0.53 2.78 15.40
N LYS A 103 -0.80 1.49 15.13
CA LYS A 103 -1.59 0.62 16.03
C LYS A 103 -0.83 0.27 17.31
N GLY A 104 0.51 0.18 17.27
CA GLY A 104 1.35 -0.07 18.45
C GLY A 104 1.36 1.07 19.47
N VAL A 105 1.17 2.32 19.02
CA VAL A 105 1.17 3.52 19.89
C VAL A 105 -0.11 3.65 20.72
N GLN A 106 -1.25 3.12 20.26
CA GLN A 106 -2.52 3.26 20.98
C GLN A 106 -2.59 2.41 22.27
N TYR A 107 -1.84 1.32 22.37
CA TYR A 107 -1.83 0.46 23.56
C TYR A 107 -0.90 0.96 24.68
N ALA A 108 -0.02 1.94 24.42
CA ALA A 108 0.93 2.46 25.40
C ALA A 108 0.36 3.61 26.27
N SER A 109 -0.85 4.09 26.01
CA SER A 109 -1.47 5.20 26.77
C SER A 109 -2.53 4.78 27.79
N GLN A 110 -2.72 3.47 28.05
CA GLN A 110 -3.59 3.01 29.13
C GLN A 110 -2.75 2.61 30.34
N THR A 111 -2.45 3.59 31.19
CA THR A 111 -1.98 3.33 32.56
C THR A 111 -3.15 2.79 33.40
N PRO A 112 -3.04 1.62 34.04
CA PRO A 112 -4.03 1.14 35.01
C PRO A 112 -3.66 1.63 36.42
N GLY A 113 -4.57 2.36 37.06
CA GLY A 113 -4.51 2.65 38.49
C GLY A 113 -5.52 3.75 38.84
N SER A 114 -6.38 3.64 39.84
CA SER A 114 -6.65 2.59 40.82
C SER A 114 -8.05 2.89 41.35
N ILE A 115 -8.87 1.84 41.53
CA ILE A 115 -10.10 1.93 42.31
C ILE A 115 -9.67 2.11 43.76
N MET A 116 -10.05 3.21 44.39
CA MET A 116 -10.12 3.26 45.85
C MET A 116 -11.36 4.02 46.29
N SER A 117 -12.41 3.25 46.58
CA SER A 117 -13.52 3.68 47.42
C SER A 117 -13.01 3.88 48.85
N GLN A 118 -13.21 5.05 49.43
CA GLN A 118 -13.31 5.20 50.88
C GLN A 118 -14.46 6.13 51.26
N THR A 119 -15.18 5.69 52.28
CA THR A 119 -16.49 6.13 52.76
C THR A 119 -16.35 7.18 53.88
N SER A 120 -17.28 8.14 53.90
CA SER A 120 -17.81 8.90 55.06
C SER A 120 -17.04 10.10 55.66
N THR A 121 -17.85 11.16 55.88
CA THR A 121 -17.70 12.56 56.38
C THR A 121 -17.45 12.69 57.92
N PRO A 122 -17.45 13.87 58.62
CA PRO A 122 -17.82 15.27 58.26
C PRO A 122 -17.02 16.48 58.89
N LYS A 123 -17.42 17.72 58.51
CA LYS A 123 -17.13 19.08 59.07
C LYS A 123 -15.74 19.66 58.77
N ASP A 124 -15.58 20.89 58.28
CA ASP A 124 -16.04 22.16 58.87
C ASP A 124 -16.57 23.20 57.86
N GLU A 125 -17.35 24.12 58.43
CA GLU A 125 -18.00 25.29 57.84
C GLU A 125 -16.98 26.38 57.46
N GLU A 126 -17.10 26.95 56.26
CA GLU A 126 -16.75 28.37 56.07
C GLU A 126 -17.72 29.03 55.08
N ILE A 127 -18.43 30.01 55.62
CA ILE A 127 -19.43 30.84 54.96
C ILE A 127 -18.68 31.94 54.21
N VAL A 128 -18.92 32.12 52.91
CA VAL A 128 -18.59 33.39 52.24
C VAL A 128 -19.82 33.92 51.52
N VAL A 129 -20.15 35.14 51.91
CA VAL A 129 -21.38 35.89 51.70
C VAL A 129 -21.54 36.35 50.25
N ALA A 130 -22.78 36.34 49.78
CA ALA A 130 -23.24 36.83 48.48
C ALA A 130 -22.93 38.32 48.23
N LEU A 131 -23.00 38.73 46.97
CA LEU A 131 -23.64 39.99 46.56
C LEU A 131 -23.98 39.91 45.06
N GLU A 132 -25.29 39.84 44.80
CA GLU A 132 -25.93 40.09 43.50
C GLU A 132 -25.86 41.58 43.15
N ASP A 133 -25.74 41.90 41.87
CA ASP A 133 -26.84 42.47 41.05
C ASP A 133 -26.65 42.06 39.58
#